data_AF-X6HMJ5-F1
#
_entry.id   AF-X6HMJ5-F1
#
_cell.length_a   1.000
_cell.length_b   1.000
_cell.length_c   1.000
_cell.angle_alpha   90.00
_cell.angle_beta   90.00
_cell.angle_gamma   90.00
#
_symmetry.space_group_name_H-M   'P 1'
#
loop_
_entity.id
_entity.type
_entity.pdbx_description
1 polymer ?
#
loop_
_entity_poly.entity_id
_entity_poly.type
_entity_poly.pdbx_seq_one_letter_code
_entity_poly.pdbx_strand_id
1 'polypeptide(L)'
;MNVPARSDESATPPAAMLFMLSTYVFFTFLDTSSKYLVLAGVSALIVAWARFTVHVLLVGVFLRGWREPSRFRANNLSAHILRGGLLFGSTMCNVMALKTLQLAETTSIYFFGPMVITALAGPLLGEWAGWRRWLAILSGFVGVLVITRPGVGVFGVGHLFALGSMLSNSFYVIMTRRMSASETSESLILFSALAPAVLLLPMLPFSHGLPQDGWHWFILVMLGVFGAGGHWLLVQAYRLATTTALAPYPYSQMVWMILSGWIIFHQFPDRWTLVGAAIIVASGLYIIHREHRLRLRNRTTVDAEAEALAKKL
;
A
#
# COMPACT_ATOMS: atom_id res chain seq x y z
N MET A 1 -37.71 -20.46 3.68
CA MET A 1 -36.27 -20.16 3.87
C MET A 1 -35.92 -18.98 2.98
N ASN A 2 -35.66 -17.81 3.57
CA ASN A 2 -35.23 -16.64 2.80
C ASN A 2 -33.77 -16.83 2.38
N VAL A 3 -33.57 -17.18 1.11
CA VAL A 3 -32.24 -17.07 0.47
C VAL A 3 -31.89 -15.59 0.45
N PRO A 4 -30.80 -15.13 1.08
CA PRO A 4 -30.40 -13.74 0.98
C PRO A 4 -30.10 -13.43 -0.50
N ALA A 5 -30.76 -12.40 -1.03
CA ALA A 5 -30.52 -11.90 -2.38
C ALA A 5 -29.02 -11.62 -2.55
N ARG A 6 -28.37 -12.42 -3.41
CA ARG A 6 -26.97 -12.24 -3.77
C ARG A 6 -26.85 -10.87 -4.41
N SER A 7 -25.97 -10.01 -3.87
CA SER A 7 -25.72 -8.69 -4.42
C SER A 7 -25.41 -8.79 -5.91
N ASP A 8 -26.31 -8.24 -6.72
CA ASP A 8 -25.96 -7.80 -8.06
C ASP A 8 -24.76 -6.87 -7.92
N GLU A 9 -23.77 -7.06 -8.79
CA GLU A 9 -22.62 -6.18 -8.89
C GLU A 9 -23.14 -4.85 -9.46
N SER A 10 -23.80 -4.06 -8.62
CA SER A 10 -24.25 -2.71 -8.95
C SER A 10 -23.01 -1.92 -9.39
N ALA A 11 -23.20 -1.08 -10.41
CA ALA A 11 -22.16 -0.16 -10.87
C ALA A 11 -21.51 0.50 -9.64
N THR A 12 -20.18 0.52 -9.61
CA THR A 12 -19.44 1.02 -8.46
C THR A 12 -19.99 2.39 -8.08
N PRO A 13 -20.40 2.63 -6.82
CA PRO A 13 -20.97 3.90 -6.45
C PRO A 13 -19.97 5.02 -6.76
N PRO A 14 -20.38 6.13 -7.40
CA PRO A 14 -19.46 7.22 -7.74
C PRO A 14 -18.77 7.79 -6.50
N ALA A 15 -19.44 7.75 -5.35
CA ALA A 15 -18.86 8.10 -4.05
C ALA A 15 -17.66 7.18 -3.67
N ALA A 16 -17.74 5.88 -3.93
CA ALA A 16 -16.64 4.94 -3.68
C ALA A 16 -15.45 5.23 -4.59
N MET A 17 -15.70 5.56 -5.86
CA MET A 17 -14.66 5.96 -6.81
C MET A 17 -13.96 7.24 -6.35
N LEU A 18 -14.73 8.26 -5.95
CA LEU A 18 -14.20 9.54 -5.47
C LEU A 18 -13.37 9.38 -4.20
N PHE A 19 -13.84 8.60 -3.22
CA PHE A 19 -13.04 8.29 -2.03
C PHE A 19 -11.75 7.58 -2.38
N MET A 20 -11.79 6.61 -3.31
CA MET A 20 -10.60 5.87 -3.70
C MET A 20 -9.57 6.75 -4.43
N LEU A 21 -10.01 7.61 -5.36
CA LEU A 21 -9.13 8.58 -6.02
C LEU A 21 -8.52 9.57 -5.02
N SER A 22 -9.34 10.06 -4.08
CA SER A 22 -8.90 11.00 -3.05
C SER A 22 -7.85 10.39 -2.12
N THR A 23 -8.00 9.11 -1.77
CA THR A 23 -6.99 8.35 -1.01
C THR A 23 -5.61 8.43 -1.66
N TYR A 24 -5.53 8.20 -2.98
CA TYR A 24 -4.25 8.18 -3.69
C TYR A 24 -3.65 9.58 -3.89
N VAL A 25 -4.49 10.62 -3.93
CA VAL A 25 -4.02 12.01 -3.84
C VAL A 25 -3.40 12.29 -2.47
N PHE A 26 -4.05 11.87 -1.39
CA PHE A 26 -3.52 12.01 -0.02
C PHE A 26 -2.20 11.26 0.16
N PHE A 27 -2.10 10.02 -0.33
CA PHE A 27 -0.85 9.26 -0.29
C PHE A 27 0.24 9.89 -1.15
N THR A 28 -0.11 10.52 -2.27
CA THR A 28 0.85 11.31 -3.06
C THR A 28 1.38 12.50 -2.29
N PHE A 29 0.51 13.28 -1.63
CA PHE A 29 0.95 14.39 -0.79
C PHE A 29 1.82 13.93 0.38
N LEU A 30 1.53 12.77 0.95
CA LEU A 30 2.33 12.16 1.99
C LEU A 30 3.76 11.81 1.52
N ASP A 31 3.92 11.16 0.36
CA ASP A 31 5.27 10.80 -0.15
C ASP A 31 6.03 12.05 -0.62
N THR A 32 5.31 12.98 -1.25
CA THR A 32 5.83 14.28 -1.68
C THR A 32 6.35 15.09 -0.49
N SER A 33 5.57 15.18 0.59
CA SER A 33 5.97 15.87 1.82
C SER A 33 7.14 15.16 2.51
N SER A 34 7.14 13.82 2.52
CA SER A 34 8.26 13.02 3.03
C SER A 34 9.54 13.33 2.27
N LYS A 35 9.48 13.32 0.93
CA LYS A 35 10.63 13.65 0.08
C LYS A 35 11.13 15.08 0.33
N TYR A 36 10.21 16.05 0.38
CA TYR A 36 10.57 17.45 0.64
C TYR A 36 11.34 17.62 1.96
N LEU A 37 10.81 17.06 3.06
CA LEU A 37 11.44 17.15 4.38
C LEU A 37 12.84 16.55 4.40
N VAL A 38 13.01 15.40 3.77
CA VAL A 38 14.29 14.70 3.80
C VAL A 38 15.32 15.39 2.91
N LEU A 39 14.90 15.97 1.77
CA LEU A 39 15.76 16.81 0.94
C LEU A 39 16.13 18.13 1.64
N ALA A 40 15.26 18.65 2.51
CA ALA A 40 15.55 19.79 3.37
C ALA A 40 16.48 19.45 4.57
N GLY A 41 16.97 18.21 4.66
CA GLY A 41 17.91 17.78 5.70
C GLY A 41 17.26 17.26 6.98
N VAL A 42 15.93 17.16 7.04
CA VAL A 42 15.25 16.53 8.18
C VAL A 42 15.55 15.03 8.20
N SER A 43 15.86 14.50 9.38
CA SER A 43 16.15 13.08 9.51
C SER A 43 14.97 12.21 9.06
N ALA A 44 15.23 11.25 8.19
CA ALA A 44 14.24 10.27 7.73
C ALA A 44 13.58 9.51 8.89
N LEU A 45 14.30 9.33 10.00
CA LEU A 45 13.77 8.72 11.22
C LEU A 45 12.65 9.58 11.82
N ILE A 46 12.86 10.90 11.91
CA ILE A 46 11.86 11.86 12.43
C ILE A 46 10.65 11.88 11.50
N VAL A 47 10.86 11.89 10.18
CA VAL A 47 9.78 11.87 9.19
C VAL A 47 8.93 10.59 9.34
N ALA A 48 9.57 9.43 9.42
CA ALA A 48 8.87 8.15 9.62
C ALA A 48 8.14 8.10 10.98
N TRP A 49 8.77 8.58 12.05
CA TRP A 49 8.16 8.60 13.38
C TRP A 49 6.95 9.54 13.45
N ALA A 50 7.09 10.78 12.94
CA ALA A 50 6.00 11.76 12.91
C ALA A 50 4.79 11.23 12.13
N ARG A 51 5.03 10.55 10.99
CA ARG A 51 3.98 9.86 10.22
C ARG A 51 3.18 8.91 11.11
N PHE A 52 3.84 8.01 11.82
CA PHE A 52 3.16 6.99 12.64
C PHE A 52 2.53 7.58 13.89
N THR A 53 3.21 8.46 14.61
CA THR A 53 2.70 9.06 15.85
C THR A 53 1.45 9.88 15.59
N VAL A 54 1.45 10.77 14.61
CA VAL A 54 0.27 11.58 14.29
C VAL A 54 -0.86 10.70 13.75
N HIS A 55 -0.55 9.65 12.97
CA HIS A 55 -1.55 8.68 12.53
C HIS A 55 -2.21 7.95 13.71
N VAL A 56 -1.42 7.46 14.69
CA VAL A 56 -1.94 6.81 15.91
C VAL A 56 -2.82 7.78 16.70
N LEU A 57 -2.38 9.02 16.88
CA LEU A 57 -3.15 10.03 17.62
C LEU A 57 -4.50 10.30 16.95
N LEU A 58 -4.51 10.54 15.64
CA LEU A 58 -5.73 10.79 14.89
C LEU A 58 -6.65 9.58 14.92
N VAL A 59 -6.14 8.38 14.61
CA VAL A 59 -6.94 7.15 14.62
C VAL A 59 -7.47 6.86 16.03
N GLY A 60 -6.67 7.03 17.08
CA GLY A 60 -7.08 6.82 18.47
C GLY A 60 -8.21 7.77 18.91
N VAL A 61 -8.15 9.02 18.48
CA VAL A 61 -9.20 10.03 18.71
C VAL A 61 -10.46 9.71 17.91
N PHE A 62 -10.33 9.42 16.61
CA PHE A 62 -11.47 9.16 15.72
C PHE A 62 -12.20 7.86 16.05
N LEU A 63 -11.48 6.78 16.35
CA LEU A 63 -12.07 5.49 16.72
C LEU A 63 -12.56 5.46 18.17
N ARG A 64 -12.38 6.55 18.93
CA ARG A 64 -12.71 6.62 20.37
C ARG A 64 -12.21 5.38 21.11
N GLY A 65 -10.95 4.99 20.90
CA GLY A 65 -10.40 3.72 21.41
C GLY A 65 -10.52 3.53 22.93
N TRP A 66 -10.75 4.64 23.64
CA TRP A 66 -10.94 4.74 25.08
C TRP A 66 -12.31 4.24 25.56
N ARG A 67 -13.29 4.04 24.66
CA ARG A 67 -14.66 3.61 25.03
C ARG A 67 -14.82 2.09 25.10
N GLU A 68 -14.07 1.32 24.32
CA GLU A 68 -14.12 -0.16 24.32
C GLU A 68 -12.72 -0.77 24.18
N PRO A 69 -11.90 -0.77 25.26
CA PRO A 69 -10.54 -1.32 25.24
C PRO A 69 -10.47 -2.81 24.88
N SER A 70 -11.57 -3.55 25.11
CA SER A 70 -11.70 -4.98 24.79
C SER A 70 -11.62 -5.28 23.30
N ARG A 71 -11.93 -4.31 22.42
CA ARG A 71 -11.83 -4.47 20.95
C ARG A 71 -10.39 -4.46 20.43
N PHE A 72 -9.43 -4.02 21.26
CA PHE A 72 -8.01 -3.90 20.93
C PHE A 72 -7.15 -5.02 21.54
N ARG A 73 -7.75 -6.13 21.96
CA ARG A 73 -6.98 -7.27 22.45
C ARG A 73 -6.18 -7.90 21.30
N ALA A 74 -4.86 -7.86 21.42
CA ALA A 74 -3.95 -8.65 20.60
C ALA A 74 -3.93 -10.09 21.12
N ASN A 75 -4.37 -11.06 20.32
CA ASN A 75 -4.22 -12.47 20.67
C ASN A 75 -2.76 -12.92 20.51
N ASN A 76 -2.04 -12.34 19.55
CA ASN A 76 -0.63 -12.67 19.30
C ASN A 76 0.26 -11.42 19.19
N LEU A 77 0.79 -10.98 20.34
CA LEU A 77 1.59 -9.75 20.43
C LEU A 77 2.89 -9.82 19.61
N SER A 78 3.56 -10.97 19.54
CA SER A 78 4.82 -11.11 18.78
C SER A 78 4.58 -10.95 17.27
N ALA A 79 3.46 -11.45 16.76
CA ALA A 79 3.06 -11.27 15.37
C ALA A 79 2.76 -9.80 15.05
N HIS A 80 2.13 -9.07 15.97
CA HIS A 80 1.91 -7.61 15.83
C HIS A 80 3.21 -6.81 15.84
N ILE A 81 4.18 -7.17 16.69
CA ILE A 81 5.50 -6.53 16.73
C ILE A 81 6.26 -6.78 15.42
N LEU A 82 6.32 -8.03 14.95
CA LEU A 82 6.99 -8.36 13.69
C LEU A 82 6.33 -7.64 12.51
N ARG A 83 5.00 -7.63 12.46
CA ARG A 83 4.24 -6.89 11.44
C ARG A 83 4.51 -5.39 11.50
N GLY A 84 4.54 -4.80 12.69
CA GLY A 84 4.93 -3.41 12.89
C GLY A 84 6.35 -3.14 12.39
N GLY A 85 7.30 -4.04 12.69
CA GLY A 85 8.67 -3.98 12.19
C GLY A 85 8.76 -4.00 10.65
N LEU A 86 7.96 -4.83 9.98
CA LEU A 86 7.88 -4.87 8.52
C LEU A 86 7.30 -3.58 7.92
N LEU A 87 6.30 -2.98 8.55
CA LEU A 87 5.76 -1.71 8.08
C LEU A 87 6.73 -0.54 8.33
N PHE A 88 7.41 -0.57 9.47
CA PHE A 88 8.50 0.33 9.80
C PHE A 88 9.62 0.25 8.75
N GLY A 89 10.13 -0.97 8.49
CA GLY A 89 11.18 -1.20 7.50
C GLY A 89 10.74 -0.74 6.11
N SER A 90 9.48 -0.97 5.74
CA SER A 90 8.93 -0.47 4.47
C SER A 90 8.98 1.05 4.39
N THR A 91 8.50 1.74 5.43
CA THR A 91 8.44 3.20 5.47
C THR A 91 9.84 3.80 5.50
N MET A 92 10.75 3.26 6.32
CA MET A 92 12.11 3.77 6.44
C MET A 92 12.88 3.61 5.12
N CYS A 93 12.78 2.43 4.50
CA CYS A 93 13.36 2.19 3.18
C CYS A 93 12.73 3.10 2.11
N ASN A 94 11.41 3.33 2.13
CA ASN A 94 10.77 4.25 1.19
C ASN A 94 11.32 5.69 1.34
N VAL A 95 11.37 6.21 2.55
CA VAL A 95 11.88 7.55 2.84
C VAL A 95 13.36 7.68 2.46
N MET A 96 14.16 6.62 2.66
CA MET A 96 15.55 6.59 2.20
C MET A 96 15.68 6.50 0.67
N ALA A 97 14.79 5.79 -0.01
CA ALA A 97 14.76 5.77 -1.47
C ALA A 97 14.46 7.17 -2.03
N LEU A 98 13.50 7.88 -1.44
CA LEU A 98 13.08 9.23 -1.85
C LEU A 98 14.19 10.30 -1.74
N LYS A 99 15.25 10.05 -0.95
CA LYS A 99 16.44 10.91 -0.91
C LYS A 99 17.17 11.00 -2.25
N THR A 100 17.11 9.93 -3.03
CA THR A 100 17.95 9.76 -4.21
C THR A 100 17.14 9.52 -5.48
N LEU A 101 15.99 8.86 -5.36
CA LEU A 101 15.13 8.53 -6.48
C LEU A 101 14.02 9.57 -6.70
N GLN A 102 13.51 9.60 -7.93
CA GLN A 102 12.31 10.36 -8.24
C GLN A 102 11.05 9.72 -7.59
N LEU A 103 10.00 10.53 -7.40
CA LEU A 103 8.73 10.02 -6.85
C LEU A 103 8.13 8.95 -7.77
N ALA A 104 8.03 9.27 -9.06
CA ALA A 104 7.52 8.36 -10.08
C ALA A 104 8.28 7.04 -10.11
N GLU A 105 9.62 7.08 -10.02
CA GLU A 105 10.48 5.90 -10.01
C GLU A 105 10.24 5.02 -8.78
N THR A 106 10.23 5.63 -7.59
CA THR A 106 10.00 4.93 -6.33
C THR A 106 8.63 4.25 -6.31
N THR A 107 7.58 4.97 -6.73
CA THR A 107 6.22 4.45 -6.78
C THR A 107 6.06 3.36 -7.84
N SER A 108 6.71 3.49 -9.00
CA SER A 108 6.67 2.47 -10.06
C SER A 108 7.24 1.14 -9.58
N ILE A 109 8.38 1.17 -8.88
CA ILE A 109 8.97 -0.02 -8.26
C ILE A 109 8.02 -0.58 -7.19
N TYR A 110 7.44 0.29 -6.36
CA TYR A 110 6.50 -0.13 -5.32
C TYR A 110 5.25 -0.84 -5.89
N PHE A 111 4.79 -0.44 -7.08
CA PHE A 111 3.67 -1.11 -7.78
C PHE A 111 3.97 -2.51 -8.31
N PHE A 112 5.22 -2.97 -8.24
CA PHE A 112 5.54 -4.39 -8.42
C PHE A 112 5.15 -5.24 -7.19
N GLY A 113 4.84 -4.61 -6.05
CA GLY A 113 4.44 -5.27 -4.79
C GLY A 113 3.32 -6.31 -4.92
N PRO A 114 2.18 -6.06 -5.60
CA PRO A 114 1.12 -7.06 -5.79
C PRO A 114 1.60 -8.34 -6.47
N MET A 115 2.56 -8.24 -7.40
CA MET A 115 3.14 -9.40 -8.08
C MET A 115 4.05 -10.19 -7.15
N VAL A 116 4.85 -9.48 -6.35
CA VAL A 116 5.67 -10.09 -5.29
C VAL A 116 4.81 -10.80 -4.26
N ILE A 117 3.72 -10.18 -3.82
CA ILE A 117 2.73 -10.80 -2.92
C ILE A 117 2.16 -12.06 -3.55
N THR A 118 1.79 -12.00 -4.84
CA THR A 118 1.27 -13.17 -5.58
C THR A 118 2.29 -14.30 -5.68
N ALA A 119 3.57 -13.98 -5.91
CA ALA A 119 4.65 -14.96 -5.96
C ALA A 119 4.90 -15.61 -4.59
N LEU A 120 4.92 -14.80 -3.52
CA LEU A 120 5.16 -15.24 -2.15
C LEU A 120 3.95 -15.97 -1.53
N ALA A 121 2.73 -15.74 -2.04
CA ALA A 121 1.53 -16.42 -1.56
C ALA A 121 1.60 -17.96 -1.73
N GLY A 122 2.32 -18.47 -2.73
CA GLY A 122 2.55 -19.91 -2.91
C GLY A 122 3.25 -20.55 -1.70
N PRO A 123 4.52 -20.21 -1.42
CA PRO A 123 5.26 -20.80 -0.29
C PRO A 123 4.73 -20.36 1.08
N LEU A 124 4.27 -19.11 1.23
CA LEU A 124 3.83 -18.62 2.54
C LEU A 124 2.37 -18.92 2.85
N LEU A 125 1.45 -19.04 1.89
CA LEU A 125 0.02 -19.28 2.16
C LEU A 125 -0.47 -20.64 1.63
N GLY A 126 0.33 -21.34 0.83
CA GLY A 126 -0.11 -22.51 0.07
C GLY A 126 -0.91 -22.16 -1.18
N GLU A 127 -1.02 -20.87 -1.53
CA GLU A 127 -1.82 -20.38 -2.63
C GLU A 127 -0.98 -20.20 -3.90
N TRP A 128 -0.74 -21.30 -4.62
CA TRP A 128 0.14 -21.28 -5.79
C TRP A 128 -0.48 -20.55 -6.98
N ALA A 129 0.32 -19.65 -7.58
CA ALA A 129 -0.03 -18.95 -8.79
C ALA A 129 0.13 -19.86 -10.02
N GLY A 130 -0.88 -19.91 -10.89
CA GLY A 130 -0.79 -20.63 -12.16
C GLY A 130 0.18 -19.98 -13.16
N TRP A 131 0.59 -20.72 -14.20
CA TRP A 131 1.62 -20.32 -15.17
C TRP A 131 1.41 -18.92 -15.80
N ARG A 132 0.16 -18.54 -16.09
CA ARG A 132 -0.17 -17.23 -16.68
C ARG A 132 0.08 -16.06 -15.71
N ARG A 133 -0.11 -16.29 -14.41
CA ARG A 133 0.22 -15.29 -13.37
C ARG A 133 1.73 -15.17 -13.24
N TRP A 134 2.47 -16.29 -13.33
CA TRP A 134 3.93 -16.25 -13.41
C TRP A 134 4.45 -15.46 -14.59
N LEU A 135 3.86 -15.58 -15.79
CA LEU A 135 4.23 -14.72 -16.93
C LEU A 135 3.98 -13.23 -16.64
N ALA A 136 2.88 -12.89 -15.96
CA ALA A 136 2.61 -11.51 -15.57
C ALA A 136 3.62 -10.99 -14.52
N ILE A 137 4.02 -11.86 -13.58
CA ILE A 137 5.07 -11.55 -12.58
C ILE A 137 6.42 -11.33 -13.28
N LEU A 138 6.80 -12.20 -14.21
CA LEU A 138 8.05 -12.09 -14.96
C LEU A 138 8.08 -10.83 -15.82
N SER A 139 6.98 -10.50 -16.50
CA SER A 139 6.89 -9.24 -17.27
C SER A 139 6.96 -8.00 -16.38
N GLY A 140 6.29 -8.00 -15.22
CA GLY A 140 6.44 -6.91 -14.25
C GLY A 140 7.87 -6.79 -13.70
N PHE A 141 8.56 -7.93 -13.49
CA PHE A 141 9.96 -7.94 -13.10
C PHE A 141 10.86 -7.33 -14.17
N VAL A 142 10.61 -7.62 -15.46
CA VAL A 142 11.28 -6.93 -16.57
C VAL A 142 11.03 -5.42 -16.49
N GLY A 143 9.81 -4.99 -16.17
CA GLY A 143 9.51 -3.57 -15.92
C GLY A 143 10.39 -2.96 -14.82
N VAL A 144 10.60 -3.67 -13.71
CA VAL A 144 11.51 -3.23 -12.64
C VAL A 144 12.97 -3.17 -13.11
N LEU A 145 13.43 -4.13 -13.92
CA LEU A 145 14.78 -4.10 -14.49
C LEU A 145 14.97 -2.92 -15.47
N VAL A 146 13.94 -2.58 -16.23
CA VAL A 146 13.95 -1.43 -17.14
C VAL A 146 14.06 -0.10 -16.38
N ILE A 147 13.43 0.00 -15.21
CA ILE A 147 13.54 1.17 -14.33
C ILE A 147 14.93 1.22 -13.69
N THR A 148 15.33 0.14 -13.04
CA THR A 148 16.56 0.08 -12.21
C THR A 148 17.85 0.02 -13.03
N ARG A 149 17.78 -0.39 -14.29
CA ARG A 149 18.90 -0.48 -15.27
C ARG A 149 20.23 -0.98 -14.66
N PRO A 150 20.25 -2.19 -14.08
CA PRO A 150 21.47 -2.71 -13.50
C PRO A 150 22.58 -2.83 -14.55
N GLY A 151 23.77 -2.33 -14.25
CA GLY A 151 24.98 -2.50 -15.07
C GLY A 151 25.15 -1.57 -16.28
N VAL A 152 24.10 -0.85 -16.71
CA VAL A 152 24.16 0.09 -17.84
C VAL A 152 23.85 1.55 -17.43
N GLY A 153 23.73 1.83 -16.12
CA GLY A 153 23.40 3.15 -15.57
C GLY A 153 23.51 3.26 -14.03
N VAL A 154 22.81 4.25 -13.46
CA VAL A 154 22.82 4.70 -12.05
C VAL A 154 22.11 3.72 -11.11
N PHE A 155 22.50 2.44 -11.09
CA PHE A 155 22.03 1.53 -10.04
C PHE A 155 22.65 1.95 -8.69
N GLY A 156 21.99 2.89 -8.02
CA GLY A 156 22.38 3.42 -6.72
C GLY A 156 21.66 2.74 -5.56
N VAL A 157 22.15 3.04 -4.35
CA VAL A 157 21.58 2.55 -3.08
C VAL A 157 20.07 2.87 -2.95
N GLY A 158 19.58 3.94 -3.57
CA GLY A 158 18.17 4.28 -3.63
C GLY A 158 17.26 3.16 -4.17
N HIS A 159 17.71 2.44 -5.19
CA HIS A 159 16.95 1.32 -5.78
C HIS A 159 16.85 0.14 -4.83
N LEU A 160 17.93 -0.15 -4.08
CA LEU A 160 17.92 -1.19 -3.05
C LEU A 160 16.92 -0.84 -1.94
N PHE A 161 16.85 0.44 -1.55
CA PHE A 161 15.86 0.90 -0.60
C PHE A 161 14.43 0.84 -1.16
N ALA A 162 14.19 1.19 -2.43
CA ALA A 162 12.86 1.08 -3.05
C ALA A 162 12.39 -0.39 -3.11
N LEU A 163 13.27 -1.31 -3.52
CA LEU A 163 13.01 -2.74 -3.55
C LEU A 163 12.79 -3.31 -2.15
N GLY A 164 13.63 -2.91 -1.19
CA GLY A 164 13.49 -3.28 0.22
C GLY A 164 12.18 -2.80 0.81
N SER A 165 11.75 -1.58 0.47
CA SER A 165 10.45 -1.03 0.86
C SER A 165 9.29 -1.89 0.36
N MET A 166 9.30 -2.21 -0.94
CA MET A 166 8.29 -3.03 -1.59
C MET A 166 8.26 -4.46 -1.02
N LEU A 167 9.42 -5.09 -0.81
CA LEU A 167 9.52 -6.43 -0.23
C LEU A 167 9.00 -6.45 1.20
N SER A 168 9.43 -5.52 2.04
CA SER A 168 8.98 -5.40 3.43
C SER A 168 7.47 -5.17 3.51
N ASN A 169 6.92 -4.33 2.63
CA ASN A 169 5.47 -4.15 2.50
C ASN A 169 4.76 -5.43 2.06
N SER A 170 5.34 -6.19 1.13
CA SER A 170 4.76 -7.44 0.65
C SER A 170 4.63 -8.47 1.77
N PHE A 171 5.66 -8.63 2.61
CA PHE A 171 5.59 -9.45 3.81
C PHE A 171 4.57 -8.93 4.81
N TYR A 172 4.50 -7.60 5.03
CA TYR A 172 3.48 -6.98 5.88
C TYR A 172 2.06 -7.34 5.41
N VAL A 173 1.77 -7.25 4.11
CA VAL A 173 0.45 -7.58 3.55
C VAL A 173 0.13 -9.07 3.71
N ILE A 174 1.09 -9.96 3.45
CA ILE A 174 0.89 -11.41 3.62
C ILE A 174 0.63 -11.76 5.10
N MET A 175 1.41 -11.18 6.02
CA MET A 175 1.22 -11.36 7.46
C MET A 175 -0.16 -10.83 7.89
N THR A 176 -0.56 -9.67 7.37
CA THR A 176 -1.89 -9.08 7.60
C THR A 176 -3.00 -10.05 7.22
N ARG A 177 -2.88 -10.68 6.03
CA ARG A 177 -3.86 -11.64 5.53
C ARG A 177 -3.92 -12.93 6.35
N ARG A 178 -2.79 -13.38 6.91
CA ARG A 178 -2.79 -14.52 7.86
C ARG A 178 -3.47 -14.16 9.18
N MET A 179 -3.18 -12.97 9.71
CA MET A 179 -3.69 -12.52 11.01
C MET A 179 -5.16 -12.07 10.97
N SER A 180 -5.69 -11.66 9.81
CA SER A 180 -7.08 -11.21 9.69
C SER A 180 -8.12 -12.30 9.99
N ALA A 181 -7.72 -13.58 10.01
CA ALA A 181 -8.58 -14.67 10.42
C ALA A 181 -8.70 -14.82 11.96
N SER A 182 -7.74 -14.30 12.73
CA SER A 182 -7.62 -14.50 14.18
C SER A 182 -7.71 -13.22 15.01
N GLU A 183 -7.58 -12.04 14.37
CA GLU A 183 -7.48 -10.73 15.02
C GLU A 183 -8.59 -9.78 14.52
N THR A 184 -8.98 -8.81 15.35
CA THR A 184 -9.98 -7.79 14.99
C THR A 184 -9.39 -6.73 14.06
N SER A 185 -10.21 -6.13 13.18
CA SER A 185 -9.75 -5.12 12.21
C SER A 185 -9.19 -3.87 12.93
N GLU A 186 -9.81 -3.50 14.05
CA GLU A 186 -9.41 -2.39 14.91
C GLU A 186 -8.05 -2.63 15.57
N SER A 187 -7.80 -3.85 16.05
CA SER A 187 -6.50 -4.26 16.59
C SER A 187 -5.41 -4.17 15.52
N LEU A 188 -5.68 -4.69 14.31
CA LEU A 188 -4.71 -4.66 13.22
C LEU A 188 -4.33 -3.23 12.80
N ILE A 189 -5.29 -2.30 12.75
CA ILE A 189 -5.03 -0.90 12.41
C ILE A 189 -4.23 -0.22 13.52
N LEU A 190 -4.65 -0.34 14.78
CA LEU A 190 -3.99 0.31 15.90
C LEU A 190 -2.54 -0.17 16.06
N PHE A 191 -2.33 -1.49 16.15
CA PHE A 191 -0.99 -2.04 16.34
C PHE A 191 -0.07 -1.82 15.15
N SER A 192 -0.61 -1.73 13.92
CA SER A 192 0.20 -1.42 12.75
C SER A 192 0.83 -0.03 12.80
N ALA A 193 0.23 0.94 13.49
CA ALA A 193 0.80 2.26 13.65
C ALA A 193 1.50 2.45 15.02
N LEU A 194 1.00 1.79 16.07
CA LEU A 194 1.57 1.83 17.41
C LEU A 194 2.93 1.14 17.49
N ALA A 195 3.06 -0.07 16.92
CA ALA A 195 4.32 -0.82 17.00
C ALA A 195 5.49 -0.06 16.35
N PRO A 196 5.38 0.50 15.12
CA PRO A 196 6.41 1.37 14.56
C PRO A 196 6.70 2.61 15.42
N ALA A 197 5.66 3.28 15.95
CA ALA A 197 5.84 4.48 16.76
C ALA A 197 6.65 4.21 18.03
N VAL A 198 6.40 3.07 18.69
CA VAL A 198 7.15 2.62 19.87
C VAL A 198 8.56 2.14 19.51
N LEU A 199 8.70 1.35 18.44
CA LEU A 199 10.00 0.85 17.99
C LEU A 199 10.97 1.98 17.57
N LEU A 200 10.42 3.07 17.04
CA LEU A 200 11.19 4.24 16.61
C LEU A 200 11.57 5.18 17.75
N LEU A 201 10.85 5.16 18.87
CA LEU A 201 11.03 6.12 19.96
C LEU A 201 12.45 6.10 20.57
N PRO A 202 13.08 4.94 20.84
CA PRO A 202 14.47 4.88 21.32
C PRO A 202 15.50 5.34 20.29
N MET A 203 15.15 5.34 19.01
CA MET A 203 16.05 5.74 17.92
C MET A 203 16.07 7.26 17.74
N LEU A 204 15.06 7.99 18.22
CA LEU A 204 14.92 9.44 18.06
C LEU A 204 16.12 10.26 18.56
N PRO A 205 16.74 9.98 19.73
CA PRO A 205 17.90 10.73 20.21
C PRO A 205 19.12 10.63 19.28
N PHE A 206 19.19 9.57 18.47
CA PHE A 206 20.25 9.35 17.48
C PHE A 206 19.96 10.01 16.14
N SER A 207 18.82 10.69 16.00
CA SER A 207 18.47 11.40 14.78
C SER A 207 19.17 12.76 14.72
N HIS A 208 20.23 12.84 13.90
CA HIS A 208 20.82 14.11 13.52
C HIS A 208 19.96 14.74 12.41
N GLY A 209 19.49 15.98 12.61
CA GLY A 209 18.65 16.70 11.64
C GLY A 209 17.24 16.99 12.15
N LEU A 210 17.13 17.73 13.26
CA LEU A 210 15.85 18.27 13.72
C LEU A 210 15.38 19.39 12.78
N PRO A 211 14.07 19.59 12.63
CA PRO A 211 13.54 20.69 11.82
C PRO A 211 13.91 22.03 12.45
N GLN A 212 14.65 22.86 11.69
CA GLN A 212 15.10 24.17 12.17
C GLN A 212 14.01 25.25 12.04
N ASP A 213 13.05 25.05 11.13
CA ASP A 213 11.98 26.01 10.84
C ASP A 213 10.61 25.49 11.26
N GLY A 214 9.73 26.41 11.68
CA GLY A 214 8.32 26.11 11.97
C GLY A 214 7.55 25.54 10.77
N TRP A 215 7.98 25.88 9.55
CA TRP A 215 7.40 25.33 8.33
C TRP A 215 7.62 23.81 8.20
N HIS A 216 8.81 23.32 8.52
CA HIS A 216 9.10 21.88 8.50
C HIS A 216 8.30 21.13 9.57
N TRP A 217 8.08 21.74 10.74
CA TRP A 217 7.18 21.19 11.75
C TRP A 217 5.73 21.12 11.28
N PHE A 218 5.25 22.14 10.58
CA PHE A 218 3.91 22.12 9.97
C PHE A 218 3.78 20.96 8.96
N ILE A 219 4.74 20.78 8.07
CA ILE A 219 4.73 19.67 7.10
C ILE A 219 4.77 18.31 7.80
N LEU A 220 5.54 18.16 8.89
CA LEU A 220 5.58 16.92 9.68
C LEU A 220 4.21 16.56 10.26
N VAL A 221 3.47 17.54 10.78
CA VAL A 221 2.09 17.33 11.26
C VAL A 221 1.17 16.95 10.09
N MET A 222 1.26 17.67 8.96
CA MET A 222 0.49 17.36 7.76
C MET A 222 0.76 15.96 7.23
N LEU A 223 1.95 15.41 7.42
CA LEU A 223 2.30 14.06 7.02
C LEU A 223 1.37 13.01 7.64
N GLY A 224 1.10 13.13 8.93
CA GLY A 224 0.18 12.26 9.63
C GLY A 224 -1.27 12.52 9.27
N VAL A 225 -1.65 13.78 9.00
CA VAL A 225 -2.99 14.13 8.50
C VAL A 225 -3.23 13.50 7.14
N PHE A 226 -2.28 13.57 6.21
CA PHE A 226 -2.39 12.93 4.90
C PHE A 226 -2.45 11.41 5.02
N GLY A 227 -1.64 10.82 5.91
CA GLY A 227 -1.66 9.38 6.18
C GLY A 227 -3.00 8.93 6.77
N ALA A 228 -3.45 9.56 7.86
CA ALA A 228 -4.70 9.22 8.53
C ALA A 228 -5.92 9.49 7.63
N GLY A 229 -5.97 10.65 6.97
CA GLY A 229 -7.03 11.01 6.03
C GLY A 229 -7.09 10.04 4.85
N GLY A 230 -5.94 9.70 4.24
CA GLY A 230 -5.87 8.73 3.16
C GLY A 230 -6.34 7.34 3.57
N HIS A 231 -5.89 6.83 4.73
CA HIS A 231 -6.36 5.54 5.23
C HIS A 231 -7.84 5.55 5.62
N TRP A 232 -8.36 6.66 6.17
CA TRP A 232 -9.78 6.80 6.48
C TRP A 232 -10.63 6.78 5.20
N LEU A 233 -10.25 7.55 4.18
CA LEU A 233 -10.92 7.55 2.87
C LEU A 233 -10.87 6.16 2.22
N LEU A 234 -9.74 5.44 2.35
CA LEU A 234 -9.58 4.08 1.86
C LEU A 234 -10.59 3.13 2.51
N VAL A 235 -10.74 3.20 3.83
CA VAL A 235 -11.73 2.40 4.57
C VAL A 235 -13.14 2.74 4.11
N GLN A 236 -13.47 4.02 3.96
CA GLN A 236 -14.78 4.46 3.49
C GLN A 236 -15.08 3.96 2.07
N ALA A 237 -14.10 3.95 1.16
CA ALA A 237 -14.24 3.40 -0.18
C ALA A 237 -14.59 1.89 -0.12
N TYR A 238 -13.87 1.11 0.68
CA TYR A 238 -14.13 -0.33 0.85
C TYR A 238 -15.45 -0.66 1.55
N ARG A 239 -16.03 0.29 2.31
CA ARG A 239 -17.39 0.13 2.86
C ARG A 239 -18.47 0.25 1.80
N LEU A 240 -18.20 0.95 0.69
CA LEU A 240 -19.17 1.23 -0.38
C LEU A 240 -18.99 0.34 -1.60
N ALA A 241 -17.81 -0.22 -1.83
CA ALA A 241 -17.52 -1.06 -2.99
C ALA A 241 -16.59 -2.22 -2.66
N THR A 242 -16.70 -3.30 -3.44
CA THR A 242 -15.86 -4.49 -3.27
C THR A 242 -14.41 -4.22 -3.69
N THR A 243 -13.47 -4.98 -3.12
CA THR A 243 -12.05 -4.87 -3.44
C THR A 243 -11.76 -5.06 -4.92
N THR A 244 -12.49 -5.96 -5.60
CA THR A 244 -12.31 -6.20 -7.03
C THR A 244 -12.69 -4.99 -7.87
N ALA A 245 -13.76 -4.29 -7.48
CA ALA A 245 -14.24 -3.14 -8.22
C ALA A 245 -13.35 -1.91 -8.01
N LEU A 246 -12.67 -1.80 -6.86
CA LEU A 246 -11.73 -0.74 -6.55
C LEU A 246 -10.27 -1.05 -6.95
N ALA A 247 -9.99 -2.25 -7.47
CA ALA A 247 -8.64 -2.70 -7.82
C ALA A 247 -7.87 -1.85 -8.86
N PRO A 248 -8.48 -1.14 -9.83
CA PRO A 248 -7.72 -0.36 -10.82
C PRO A 248 -7.36 1.05 -10.34
N TYR A 249 -8.06 1.60 -9.35
CA TYR A 249 -7.82 2.97 -8.87
C TYR A 249 -6.44 3.22 -8.24
N PRO A 250 -5.77 2.26 -7.56
CA PRO A 250 -4.39 2.45 -7.10
C PRO A 250 -3.44 2.95 -8.18
N TYR A 251 -3.58 2.48 -9.43
CA TYR A 251 -2.71 2.90 -10.52
C TYR A 251 -2.84 4.39 -10.88
N SER A 252 -3.93 5.06 -10.47
CA SER A 252 -4.04 6.52 -10.62
C SER A 252 -2.99 7.28 -9.80
N GLN A 253 -2.50 6.70 -8.70
CA GLN A 253 -1.43 7.29 -7.88
C GLN A 253 -0.18 7.58 -8.72
N MET A 254 0.10 6.76 -9.74
CA MET A 254 1.23 6.95 -10.64
C MET A 254 1.20 8.32 -11.33
N VAL A 255 0.01 8.74 -11.79
CA VAL A 255 -0.19 10.02 -12.45
C VAL A 255 0.08 11.16 -11.46
N TRP A 256 -0.48 11.05 -10.25
CA TRP A 256 -0.28 12.05 -9.21
C TRP A 256 1.18 12.16 -8.77
N MET A 257 1.92 11.06 -8.69
CA MET A 257 3.36 11.06 -8.36
C MET A 257 4.24 11.68 -9.45
N ILE A 258 3.88 11.50 -10.72
CA ILE A 258 4.55 12.17 -11.83
C ILE A 258 4.28 13.68 -11.77
N LEU A 259 3.02 14.07 -11.56
CA LEU A 259 2.63 15.48 -11.45
C LEU A 259 3.29 16.17 -10.26
N SER A 260 3.27 15.57 -9.07
CA SER A 260 3.91 16.14 -7.88
C SER A 260 5.43 16.18 -8.02
N GLY A 261 6.03 15.13 -8.59
CA GLY A 261 7.45 15.10 -8.97
C GLY A 261 7.86 16.26 -9.87
N TRP A 262 7.05 16.52 -10.90
CA TRP A 262 7.32 17.58 -11.86
C TRP A 262 7.07 18.99 -11.32
N ILE A 263 5.95 19.21 -10.61
CA ILE A 263 5.57 20.54 -10.11
C ILE A 263 6.47 21.00 -8.96
N ILE A 264 6.79 20.09 -8.02
CA ILE A 264 7.44 20.47 -6.75
C ILE A 264 8.96 20.31 -6.83
N PHE A 265 9.44 19.28 -7.53
CA PHE A 265 10.87 18.97 -7.61
C PHE A 265 11.46 19.27 -8.99
N HIS A 266 10.66 19.75 -9.96
CA HIS A 266 11.07 19.94 -11.36
C HIS A 266 11.69 18.66 -11.97
N GLN A 267 11.25 17.50 -11.49
CA GLN A 267 11.76 16.18 -11.87
C GLN A 267 10.73 15.47 -12.71
N PHE A 268 10.86 15.60 -14.04
CA PHE A 268 10.07 14.77 -14.96
C PHE A 268 10.70 13.38 -15.08
N PRO A 269 9.89 12.29 -15.04
CA PRO A 269 10.40 10.93 -15.19
C PRO A 269 11.03 10.73 -16.57
N ASP A 270 12.13 9.99 -16.60
CA ASP A 270 12.77 9.69 -17.86
C ASP A 270 12.00 8.64 -18.68
N ARG A 271 12.41 8.49 -19.95
CA ARG A 271 11.73 7.59 -20.90
C ARG A 271 11.67 6.15 -20.40
N TRP A 272 12.67 5.67 -19.69
CA TRP A 272 12.66 4.27 -19.24
C TRP A 272 11.88 4.09 -17.96
N THR A 273 11.87 5.08 -17.06
CA THR A 273 10.95 5.09 -15.93
C THR A 273 9.52 4.98 -16.44
N LEU A 274 9.16 5.75 -17.49
CA LEU A 274 7.83 5.68 -18.12
C LEU A 274 7.54 4.34 -18.81
N VAL A 275 8.52 3.76 -19.53
CA VAL A 275 8.34 2.45 -20.18
C VAL A 275 8.20 1.34 -19.14
N GLY A 276 9.09 1.29 -18.14
CA GLY A 276 9.03 0.29 -17.07
C GLY A 276 7.77 0.43 -16.22
N ALA A 277 7.37 1.67 -15.90
CA ALA A 277 6.09 2.01 -15.31
C ALA A 277 4.91 1.41 -16.08
N ALA A 278 4.85 1.65 -17.39
CA ALA A 278 3.78 1.16 -18.25
C ALA A 278 3.74 -0.38 -18.26
N ILE A 279 4.89 -1.06 -18.30
CA ILE A 279 4.99 -2.52 -18.22
C ILE A 279 4.42 -3.03 -16.89
N ILE A 280 4.83 -2.44 -15.75
CA ILE A 280 4.36 -2.86 -14.42
C ILE A 280 2.85 -2.67 -14.28
N VAL A 281 2.34 -1.50 -14.69
CA VAL A 281 0.90 -1.20 -14.64
C VAL A 281 0.11 -2.15 -15.53
N ALA A 282 0.56 -2.38 -16.77
CA ALA A 282 -0.11 -3.30 -17.70
C ALA A 282 -0.15 -4.73 -17.16
N SER A 283 0.97 -5.23 -16.64
CA SER A 283 1.04 -6.57 -16.04
C SER A 283 0.17 -6.69 -14.78
N GLY A 284 0.10 -5.63 -13.97
CA GLY A 284 -0.73 -5.61 -12.76
C GLY A 284 -2.22 -5.60 -13.08
N LEU A 285 -2.64 -4.72 -14.01
CA LEU A 285 -4.01 -4.68 -14.53
C LEU A 285 -4.40 -6.01 -15.20
N TYR A 286 -3.49 -6.66 -15.90
CA TYR A 286 -3.73 -7.98 -16.49
C TYR A 286 -4.04 -9.05 -15.43
N ILE A 287 -3.27 -9.09 -14.33
CA ILE A 287 -3.54 -10.02 -13.20
C ILE A 287 -4.93 -9.77 -12.62
N ILE A 288 -5.26 -8.50 -12.37
CA ILE A 288 -6.56 -8.09 -11.80
C ILE A 288 -7.71 -8.46 -12.74
N HIS A 289 -7.61 -8.09 -14.02
CA HIS A 289 -8.62 -8.40 -15.02
C HIS A 289 -8.84 -9.91 -15.13
N ARG A 290 -7.76 -10.69 -15.11
CA ARG A 290 -7.85 -12.15 -15.19
C ARG A 290 -8.52 -12.76 -13.95
N GLU A 291 -8.20 -12.25 -12.77
CA GLU A 291 -8.83 -12.73 -11.54
C GLU A 291 -10.34 -12.43 -11.53
N HIS A 292 -10.74 -11.24 -11.98
CA HIS A 292 -12.14 -10.89 -12.15
C HIS A 292 -12.86 -11.85 -13.12
N ARG A 293 -12.27 -12.11 -14.30
CA ARG A 293 -12.82 -13.06 -15.28
C ARG A 293 -12.95 -14.49 -14.74
N LEU A 294 -11.98 -14.97 -13.97
CA LEU A 294 -12.02 -16.32 -13.39
C LEU A 294 -13.11 -16.43 -12.31
N ARG A 295 -13.28 -15.40 -11.48
CA ARG A 295 -14.37 -15.35 -10.49
C ARG A 295 -15.74 -15.35 -11.15
N LEU A 296 -15.93 -14.55 -12.20
CA LEU A 296 -17.19 -14.54 -12.97
C LEU A 296 -17.51 -15.91 -13.55
N ARG A 297 -16.50 -16.58 -14.14
CA ARG A 297 -16.69 -17.92 -14.71
C ARG A 297 -17.06 -18.97 -13.66
N ASN A 298 -16.40 -18.96 -12.51
CA ASN A 298 -16.72 -19.89 -11.42
C ASN A 298 -18.11 -19.62 -10.81
N ARG A 299 -18.57 -18.36 -10.81
CA ARG A 299 -19.94 -18.02 -10.39
C ARG A 299 -20.97 -18.58 -11.36
N THR A 300 -20.77 -18.40 -12.66
CA THR A 300 -21.69 -18.95 -13.68
C THR A 300 -21.78 -20.48 -13.65
N THR A 301 -20.70 -21.20 -13.32
CA THR A 301 -20.75 -22.66 -13.21
C THR A 301 -21.52 -23.11 -11.97
N VAL A 302 -21.33 -22.44 -10.82
CA VAL A 302 -22.07 -22.74 -9.58
C VAL A 302 -23.57 -22.44 -9.76
N ASP A 303 -23.91 -21.35 -10.44
CA ASP A 303 -25.30 -20.98 -10.71
C ASP A 303 -25.98 -22.00 -11.64
N ALA A 304 -25.27 -22.47 -12.67
CA ALA A 304 -25.76 -23.52 -13.57
C ALA A 304 -25.93 -24.88 -12.86
N GLU A 305 -25.01 -25.25 -11.96
CA GLU A 305 -25.13 -26.48 -11.15
C GLU A 305 -26.33 -26.41 -10.17
N ALA A 306 -26.53 -25.26 -9.52
CA ALA A 306 -27.65 -25.04 -8.62
C ALA A 306 -29.00 -25.09 -9.37
N GLU A 307 -29.07 -24.50 -10.56
CA GLU A 307 -30.26 -24.54 -11.42
C GLU A 307 -30.56 -25.98 -11.92
N ALA A 308 -29.51 -26.73 -12.28
CA ALA A 308 -29.64 -28.14 -12.67
C ALA A 308 -30.10 -29.04 -11.51
N LEU A 309 -29.68 -28.76 -10.27
CA LEU A 309 -30.14 -29.48 -9.07
C LEU A 309 -31.60 -29.14 -8.75
N ALA A 310 -31.98 -27.87 -8.85
CA ALA A 310 -33.35 -27.42 -8.61
C ALA A 310 -34.36 -28.02 -9.59
N LYS A 311 -33.95 -28.27 -10.84
CA LYS A 311 -34.79 -28.91 -11.86
C LYS A 311 -34.98 -30.42 -11.65
N LYS A 312 -34.17 -31.06 -10.78
CA LYS A 312 -34.24 -32.50 -10.48
C LYS A 312 -35.05 -32.83 -9.22
N LEU A 313 -35.38 -31.84 -8.39
CA LEU A 313 -36.23 -31.96 -7.21
C LEU A 313 -37.68 -31.63 -7.57
#